data_AF-A0A0F9YPS9-F1
#
_entry.id   AF-A0A0F9YPS9-F1
#
_cell.length_a   1.000
_cell.length_b   1.000
_cell.length_c   1.000
_cell.angle_alpha   90.00
_cell.angle_beta   90.00
_cell.angle_gamma   90.00
#
_symmetry.space_group_name_H-M   'P 1'
#
loop_
_entity.id
_entity.type
_entity.pdbx_description
1 polymer ?
#
loop_
_entity_poly.entity_id
_entity_poly.type
_entity_poly.pdbx_seq_one_letter_code
_entity_poly.pdbx_strand_id
1 'polypeptide(L)'
;MSIKNIKNKFWLTLVAIIFTLTSCVHNKKDATISKKIKTEKPKDIKNIENTKEKIKKEKDVITIWIHGTKMMGLQDHIFKDFFFRIVGLHNINEYLDKHKITKLAKQLSEQNTHRFEYNNFYVYGWSGELSHEARKIAAKDLHRVTLELIQNYTQKNGVIPKIRLITHSHGGNVALNMTKINKQSQDKISIYELILLACPVQQKTAHFVSEGMFEKVYSLYSELDMLQIIDPQGLHKFKNKEKKPLFSERMFAPEEKITQAKIRINGRSIMHIEFITERFAKLLPNILYELDQWDQQEAKEATITNKRKCLSINVDKKNTVFNKKYLVKRKTKYN
;
A
#
# COMPACT_ATOMS: atom_id res chain seq x y z
N MET A 1 27.65 -10.99 27.15
CA MET A 1 27.14 -11.37 25.81
C MET A 1 26.83 -10.09 25.03
N SER A 2 27.49 -9.82 23.90
CA SER A 2 27.32 -8.57 23.16
C SER A 2 25.88 -8.40 22.63
N ILE A 3 25.34 -7.18 22.65
CA ILE A 3 24.03 -6.80 22.07
C ILE A 3 23.92 -7.26 20.60
N LYS A 4 25.03 -7.32 19.85
CA LYS A 4 25.06 -7.86 18.48
C LYS A 4 24.70 -9.35 18.42
N ASN A 5 25.17 -10.17 19.37
CA ASN A 5 24.91 -11.61 19.37
C ASN A 5 23.45 -11.95 19.71
N ILE A 6 22.79 -11.11 20.53
CA ILE A 6 21.36 -11.28 20.85
C ILE A 6 20.50 -10.97 19.62
N LYS A 7 20.82 -9.90 18.87
CA LYS A 7 20.10 -9.53 17.65
C LYS A 7 20.23 -10.58 16.53
N ASN A 8 21.43 -11.15 16.35
CA ASN A 8 21.65 -12.18 15.34
C ASN A 8 20.93 -13.51 15.67
N LYS A 9 20.96 -13.93 16.94
CA LYS A 9 20.20 -15.10 17.38
C LYS A 9 18.69 -14.90 17.20
N PHE A 10 18.17 -13.73 17.56
CA PHE A 10 16.76 -13.41 17.34
C PHE A 10 16.35 -13.53 15.87
N TRP A 11 17.15 -13.01 14.94
CA TRP A 11 16.88 -13.12 13.50
C TRP A 11 16.94 -14.55 12.98
N LEU A 12 17.92 -15.35 13.39
CA LEU A 12 18.02 -16.75 12.98
C LEU A 12 16.84 -17.58 13.51
N THR A 13 16.44 -17.37 14.77
CA THR A 13 15.28 -18.03 15.34
C THR A 13 13.99 -17.58 14.66
N LEU A 14 13.86 -16.29 14.33
CA LEU A 14 12.72 -15.76 13.58
C LEU A 14 12.62 -16.41 12.20
N VAL A 15 13.74 -16.50 11.46
CA VAL A 15 13.81 -17.19 10.17
C VAL A 15 13.44 -18.67 10.30
N ALA A 16 13.94 -19.37 11.31
CA ALA A 16 13.59 -20.78 11.55
C ALA A 16 12.09 -20.97 11.86
N ILE A 17 11.49 -20.10 12.68
CA ILE A 17 10.05 -20.10 12.97
C ILE A 17 9.21 -19.82 11.70
N ILE A 18 9.71 -18.94 10.83
CA ILE A 18 9.06 -18.64 9.54
C ILE A 18 9.00 -19.88 8.64
N PHE A 19 10.03 -20.72 8.64
CA PHE A 19 10.05 -21.95 7.85
C PHE A 19 9.18 -23.07 8.43
N THR A 20 8.89 -23.08 9.73
CA THR A 20 8.06 -24.14 10.35
C THR A 20 6.57 -23.81 10.39
N LEU A 21 6.19 -22.53 10.45
CA LEU A 21 4.78 -22.10 10.51
C LEU A 21 4.01 -22.20 9.17
N THR A 22 4.70 -22.36 8.03
CA THR A 22 4.05 -22.45 6.72
C THR A 22 3.36 -23.79 6.45
N SER A 23 3.61 -24.81 7.28
CA SER A 23 3.12 -26.18 7.08
C SER A 23 1.74 -26.47 7.70
N CYS A 24 1.20 -25.55 8.53
CA CYS A 24 -0.05 -25.77 9.27
C CYS A 24 -1.00 -24.58 9.13
N VAL A 25 -1.53 -24.31 7.94
CA VAL A 25 -2.63 -23.35 7.77
C VAL A 25 -3.88 -24.09 7.31
N HIS A 26 -4.87 -24.13 8.21
CA HIS A 26 -6.17 -24.75 8.01
C HIS A 26 -6.91 -24.19 6.79
N ASN A 27 -7.41 -25.10 5.98
CA ASN A 27 -8.17 -24.84 4.77
C ASN A 27 -9.65 -24.56 5.13
N LYS A 28 -9.94 -23.41 5.75
CA LYS A 28 -11.33 -22.94 5.84
C LYS A 28 -11.76 -22.51 4.43
N LYS A 29 -12.73 -23.25 3.87
CA LYS A 29 -13.35 -22.94 2.57
C LYS A 29 -14.25 -21.71 2.72
N ASP A 30 -13.65 -20.54 2.80
CA ASP A 30 -14.41 -19.30 2.68
C ASP A 30 -14.86 -19.13 1.22
N ALA A 31 -16.13 -18.75 1.03
CA ALA A 31 -16.67 -18.46 -0.29
C ALA A 31 -15.83 -17.34 -0.93
N THR A 32 -15.03 -17.72 -1.93
CA THR A 32 -14.04 -16.88 -2.57
C THR A 32 -14.56 -16.50 -3.95
N ILE A 33 -14.99 -15.25 -4.12
CA ILE A 33 -15.33 -14.73 -5.45
C ILE A 33 -14.01 -14.38 -6.14
N SER A 34 -13.67 -15.09 -7.22
CA SER A 34 -12.47 -14.82 -8.01
C SER A 34 -12.83 -14.21 -9.37
N LYS A 35 -12.37 -12.98 -9.64
CA LYS A 35 -12.42 -12.40 -10.98
C LYS A 35 -11.03 -12.40 -11.59
N LYS A 36 -10.93 -12.81 -12.86
CA LYS A 36 -9.69 -12.75 -13.64
C LYS A 36 -9.66 -11.43 -14.38
N ILE A 37 -8.72 -10.55 -14.03
CA ILE A 37 -8.42 -9.36 -14.83
C ILE A 37 -7.55 -9.81 -15.99
N LYS A 38 -8.01 -9.63 -17.23
CA LYS A 38 -7.14 -9.74 -18.41
C LYS A 38 -6.49 -8.38 -18.65
N THR A 39 -5.16 -8.32 -18.55
CA THR A 39 -4.40 -7.13 -18.96
C THR A 39 -4.23 -7.14 -20.48
N GLU A 40 -5.31 -7.05 -21.23
CA GLU A 40 -5.19 -6.71 -22.64
C GLU A 40 -4.85 -5.22 -22.71
N LYS A 41 -3.82 -4.84 -23.49
CA LYS A 41 -3.71 -3.45 -23.93
C LYS A 41 -5.07 -3.15 -24.57
N PRO A 42 -5.82 -2.11 -24.13
CA PRO A 42 -7.13 -1.86 -24.69
C PRO A 42 -6.99 -1.71 -26.20
N LYS A 43 -7.49 -2.71 -26.94
CA LYS A 43 -7.42 -2.72 -28.41
C LYS A 43 -8.35 -1.67 -29.02
N ASP A 44 -9.27 -1.14 -28.22
CA ASP A 44 -10.14 -0.01 -28.55
C ASP A 44 -9.95 1.13 -27.52
N ILE A 45 -8.85 1.88 -27.65
CA ILE A 45 -8.67 3.13 -26.89
C ILE A 45 -9.83 4.11 -27.18
N LYS A 46 -10.45 4.05 -28.37
CA LYS A 46 -11.58 4.92 -28.76
C LYS A 46 -12.84 4.74 -27.91
N ASN A 47 -13.17 3.52 -27.45
CA ASN A 47 -14.32 3.32 -26.57
C ASN A 47 -14.02 3.69 -25.10
N ILE A 48 -12.77 3.57 -24.67
CA ILE A 48 -12.33 4.09 -23.38
C ILE A 48 -12.26 5.61 -23.40
N GLU A 49 -11.93 6.27 -24.51
CA GLU A 49 -11.97 7.72 -24.64
C GLU A 49 -13.40 8.27 -24.53
N ASN A 50 -14.39 7.67 -25.19
CA ASN A 50 -15.81 8.03 -25.01
C ASN A 50 -16.32 7.77 -23.57
N THR A 51 -15.77 6.77 -22.88
CA THR A 51 -16.09 6.52 -21.46
C THR A 51 -15.32 7.50 -20.54
N LYS A 52 -14.08 7.86 -20.89
CA LYS A 52 -13.22 8.83 -20.19
C LYS A 52 -13.75 10.27 -20.32
N GLU A 53 -14.40 10.64 -21.43
CA GLU A 53 -15.06 11.95 -21.57
C GLU A 53 -16.22 12.14 -20.57
N LYS A 54 -16.84 11.04 -20.10
CA LYS A 54 -17.85 11.09 -19.04
C LYS A 54 -17.28 10.99 -17.63
N ILE A 55 -16.03 10.60 -17.45
CA ILE A 55 -15.38 10.64 -16.14
C ILE A 55 -14.93 12.09 -15.92
N LYS A 56 -15.84 12.90 -15.37
CA LYS A 56 -15.56 14.27 -14.91
C LYS A 56 -14.20 14.26 -14.21
N LYS A 57 -13.21 14.95 -14.78
CA LYS A 57 -11.86 15.01 -14.20
C LYS A 57 -12.02 15.32 -12.72
N GLU A 58 -11.56 14.41 -11.85
CA GLU A 58 -11.38 14.67 -10.42
C GLU A 58 -10.22 15.64 -10.32
N LYS A 59 -10.45 16.86 -10.84
CA LYS A 59 -9.62 18.01 -10.55
C LYS A 59 -9.69 18.13 -9.03
N ASP A 60 -8.55 18.41 -8.41
CA ASP A 60 -8.46 18.65 -6.97
C ASP A 60 -8.39 17.40 -6.08
N VAL A 61 -7.79 16.31 -6.56
CA VAL A 61 -7.33 15.22 -5.67
C VAL A 61 -5.82 15.25 -5.53
N ILE A 62 -5.35 15.36 -4.29
CA ILE A 62 -3.93 15.23 -3.93
C ILE A 62 -3.66 13.80 -3.51
N THR A 63 -2.65 13.18 -4.11
CA THR A 63 -2.17 11.85 -3.71
C THR A 63 -0.93 11.98 -2.85
N ILE A 64 -0.93 11.39 -1.65
CA ILE A 64 0.22 11.32 -0.75
C ILE A 64 0.67 9.87 -0.62
N TRP A 65 1.89 9.57 -1.02
CA TRP A 65 2.54 8.27 -0.80
C TRP A 65 3.26 8.23 0.55
N ILE A 66 2.98 7.21 1.35
CA ILE A 66 3.59 6.99 2.68
C ILE A 66 4.37 5.67 2.63
N HIS A 67 5.69 5.76 2.77
CA HIS A 67 6.56 4.58 2.66
C HIS A 67 6.51 3.67 3.90
N GLY A 68 6.99 2.43 3.73
CA GLY A 68 7.09 1.43 4.78
C GLY A 68 8.27 1.60 5.74
N THR A 69 8.52 0.58 6.56
CA THR A 69 9.65 0.57 7.50
C THR A 69 11.00 0.38 6.83
N LYS A 70 12.03 0.83 7.51
CA LYS A 70 13.43 0.56 7.16
C LYS A 70 13.73 -0.91 7.48
N MET A 71 14.06 -1.70 6.47
CA MET A 71 14.58 -3.04 6.72
C MET A 71 16.07 -2.93 7.07
N MET A 72 16.42 -3.29 8.31
CA MET A 72 17.81 -3.27 8.78
C MET A 72 18.66 -4.30 8.01
N GLY A 73 19.88 -3.91 7.63
CA GLY A 73 20.94 -4.83 7.19
C GLY A 73 21.37 -4.67 5.73
N LEU A 74 21.79 -5.75 5.07
CA LEU A 74 22.28 -5.79 3.67
C LEU A 74 21.30 -5.16 2.67
N GLN A 75 20.01 -5.12 3.00
CA GLN A 75 18.96 -4.51 2.20
C GLN A 75 19.02 -2.98 2.15
N ASP A 76 19.64 -2.30 3.14
CA ASP A 76 19.88 -0.86 3.06
C ASP A 76 20.72 -0.52 1.82
N HIS A 77 21.61 -1.41 1.35
CA HIS A 77 22.36 -1.18 0.11
C HIS A 77 21.51 -1.34 -1.16
N ILE A 78 20.51 -2.23 -1.15
CA ILE A 78 19.65 -2.53 -2.33
C ILE A 78 18.48 -1.54 -2.44
N PHE A 79 18.03 -1.00 -1.30
CA PHE A 79 16.86 -0.13 -1.19
C PHE A 79 17.20 1.29 -0.73
N LYS A 80 18.49 1.67 -0.71
CA LYS A 80 18.93 3.05 -0.45
C LYS A 80 18.16 4.07 -1.27
N ASP A 81 17.89 3.77 -2.55
CA ASP A 81 17.16 4.67 -3.45
C ASP A 81 15.65 4.67 -3.25
N PHE A 82 15.09 3.63 -2.63
CA PHE A 82 13.65 3.55 -2.33
C PHE A 82 13.34 4.25 -1.01
N PHE A 83 14.23 4.08 -0.02
CA PHE A 83 14.13 4.71 1.28
C PHE A 83 15.13 5.87 1.39
N PHE A 84 15.42 6.59 0.31
CA PHE A 84 16.19 7.84 0.39
C PHE A 84 15.26 8.91 0.96
N ARG A 85 15.63 9.49 2.10
CA ARG A 85 14.69 10.03 3.09
C ARG A 85 14.79 11.54 3.14
N ILE A 86 13.93 12.20 2.36
CA ILE A 86 13.56 13.55 2.73
C ILE A 86 12.40 13.38 3.71
N VAL A 87 12.68 13.62 5.00
CA VAL A 87 11.64 13.59 6.05
C VAL A 87 10.66 14.74 5.80
N GLY A 88 9.39 14.50 6.08
CA GLY A 88 8.31 15.47 5.82
C GLY A 88 7.61 15.21 4.50
N LEU A 89 6.81 16.18 4.07
CA LEU A 89 5.96 16.10 2.89
C LEU A 89 6.57 16.91 1.74
N HIS A 90 6.80 16.25 0.60
CA HIS A 90 7.48 16.85 -0.55
C HIS A 90 6.69 16.56 -1.81
N ASN A 91 6.57 17.54 -2.72
CA ASN A 91 5.97 17.28 -4.02
C ASN A 91 6.88 16.34 -4.82
N ILE A 92 6.31 15.44 -5.62
CA ILE A 92 7.10 14.46 -6.38
C ILE A 92 8.09 15.13 -7.36
N ASN A 93 7.78 16.34 -7.84
CA ASN A 93 8.65 17.10 -8.73
C ASN A 93 9.93 17.60 -8.06
N GLU A 94 10.00 17.58 -6.72
CA GLU A 94 11.20 17.94 -5.97
C GLU A 94 12.23 16.78 -5.93
N TYR A 95 11.82 15.56 -6.32
CA TYR A 95 12.71 14.40 -6.38
C TYR A 95 13.40 14.28 -7.74
N LEU A 96 14.68 13.86 -7.72
CA LEU A 96 15.40 13.52 -8.96
C LEU A 96 14.71 12.35 -9.70
N ASP A 97 14.65 12.43 -11.03
CA ASP A 97 14.03 11.42 -11.92
C ASP A 97 14.52 9.97 -11.70
N LYS A 98 15.72 9.81 -11.15
CA LYS A 98 16.31 8.50 -10.87
C LYS A 98 15.70 7.77 -9.68
N HIS A 99 14.94 8.44 -8.81
CA HIS A 99 14.35 7.80 -7.63
C HIS A 99 13.24 6.82 -7.99
N LYS A 100 13.22 5.66 -7.31
CA LYS A 100 12.22 4.60 -7.56
C LYS A 100 10.79 5.08 -7.30
N ILE A 101 10.60 5.98 -6.33
CA ILE A 101 9.28 6.54 -6.04
C ILE A 101 8.78 7.47 -7.14
N THR A 102 9.65 8.27 -7.75
CA THR A 102 9.36 9.10 -8.92
C THR A 102 8.88 8.25 -10.09
N LYS A 103 9.58 7.13 -10.36
CA LYS A 103 9.14 6.16 -11.37
C LYS A 103 7.78 5.56 -11.04
N LEU A 104 7.53 5.20 -9.77
CA LEU A 104 6.25 4.65 -9.34
C LEU A 104 5.11 5.64 -9.55
N ALA A 105 5.26 6.89 -9.11
CA ALA A 105 4.28 7.96 -9.31
C ALA A 105 4.01 8.22 -10.80
N LYS A 106 5.07 8.26 -11.62
CA LYS A 106 4.95 8.40 -13.07
C LYS A 106 4.16 7.25 -13.68
N GLN A 107 4.46 6.00 -13.29
CA GLN A 107 3.71 4.84 -13.77
C GLN A 107 2.24 4.87 -13.37
N LEU A 108 1.92 5.27 -12.14
CA LEU A 108 0.52 5.43 -11.71
C LEU A 108 -0.20 6.49 -12.54
N SER A 109 0.43 7.66 -12.73
CA SER A 109 -0.13 8.76 -13.53
C SER A 109 -0.28 8.39 -15.01
N GLU A 110 0.67 7.68 -15.61
CA GLU A 110 0.60 7.24 -17.01
C GLU A 110 -0.54 6.24 -17.23
N GLN A 111 -0.80 5.36 -16.26
CA GLN A 111 -1.90 4.40 -16.35
C GLN A 111 -3.26 5.03 -16.08
N ASN A 112 -3.35 5.99 -15.16
CA ASN A 112 -4.59 6.69 -14.84
C ASN A 112 -4.32 8.10 -14.30
N THR A 113 -4.14 9.07 -15.20
CA THR A 113 -3.84 10.46 -14.86
C THR A 113 -4.96 11.15 -14.09
N HIS A 114 -6.19 10.69 -14.28
CA HIS A 114 -7.36 11.20 -13.56
C HIS A 114 -7.28 10.85 -12.06
N ARG A 115 -6.95 9.59 -11.74
CA ARG A 115 -6.84 9.13 -10.35
C ARG A 115 -5.50 9.49 -9.70
N PHE A 116 -4.42 9.57 -10.47
CA PHE A 116 -3.07 9.77 -9.95
C PHE A 116 -2.36 10.91 -10.67
N GLU A 117 -2.92 12.12 -10.63
CA GLU A 117 -2.33 13.28 -11.29
C GLU A 117 -0.92 13.57 -10.75
N TYR A 118 0.08 13.46 -11.62
CA TYR A 118 1.49 13.55 -11.24
C TYR A 118 1.85 14.88 -10.54
N ASN A 119 1.31 16.00 -11.00
CA ASN A 119 1.59 17.32 -10.42
C ASN A 119 1.02 17.49 -8.99
N ASN A 120 -0.02 16.72 -8.67
CA ASN A 120 -0.67 16.67 -7.36
C ASN A 120 -0.24 15.45 -6.54
N PHE A 121 0.92 14.88 -6.86
CA PHE A 121 1.49 13.72 -6.18
C PHE A 121 2.59 14.15 -5.20
N TYR A 122 2.49 13.68 -3.97
CA TYR A 122 3.39 13.99 -2.86
C TYR A 122 3.94 12.71 -2.24
N VAL A 123 5.10 12.82 -1.60
CA VAL A 123 5.71 11.74 -0.84
C VAL A 123 5.94 12.21 0.59
N TYR A 124 5.41 11.45 1.54
CA TYR A 124 5.67 11.66 2.96
C TYR A 124 6.75 10.71 3.46
N GLY A 125 7.89 11.29 3.84
CA GLY A 125 9.02 10.60 4.45
C GLY A 125 8.97 10.62 5.97
N TRP A 126 9.19 9.47 6.62
CA TRP A 126 9.26 9.34 8.07
C TRP A 126 10.43 8.48 8.55
N SER A 127 10.60 8.36 9.86
CA SER A 127 11.72 7.65 10.47
C SER A 127 11.75 6.15 10.17
N GLY A 128 10.68 5.56 9.61
CA GLY A 128 10.57 4.15 9.22
C GLY A 128 10.92 3.15 10.32
N GLU A 129 10.94 3.57 11.58
CA GLU A 129 11.20 2.73 12.73
C GLU A 129 10.00 1.85 13.06
N LEU A 130 10.26 0.63 13.53
CA LEU A 130 9.21 -0.34 13.88
C LEU A 130 8.51 -0.05 15.22
N SER A 131 8.96 0.97 15.97
CA SER A 131 8.37 1.28 17.26
C SER A 131 6.97 1.92 17.09
N HIS A 132 6.05 1.58 18.00
CA HIS A 132 4.73 2.24 17.99
C HIS A 132 4.84 3.74 18.19
N GLU A 133 5.81 4.20 18.98
CA GLU A 133 5.97 5.61 19.27
C GLU A 133 6.43 6.39 18.04
N ALA A 134 7.41 5.87 17.29
CA ALA A 134 7.82 6.47 16.02
C ALA A 134 6.65 6.59 15.03
N ARG A 135 5.78 5.57 14.94
CA ARG A 135 4.60 5.61 14.08
C ARG A 135 3.57 6.65 14.53
N LYS A 136 3.39 6.87 15.83
CA LYS A 136 2.51 7.93 16.35
C LYS A 136 3.07 9.32 16.11
N ILE A 137 4.38 9.51 16.32
CA ILE A 137 5.07 10.78 16.04
C ILE A 137 4.93 11.10 14.55
N ALA A 138 5.19 10.13 13.68
CA ALA A 138 4.98 10.27 12.24
C ALA A 138 3.52 10.57 11.88
N ALA A 139 2.55 9.95 12.56
CA ALA A 139 1.13 10.22 12.31
C ALA A 139 0.71 11.65 12.71
N LYS A 140 1.26 12.17 13.81
CA LYS A 140 1.04 13.56 14.26
C LYS A 140 1.63 14.55 13.27
N ASP A 141 2.86 14.29 12.82
CA ASP A 141 3.52 15.13 11.83
C ASP A 141 2.80 15.08 10.48
N LEU A 142 2.44 13.89 9.99
CA LEU A 142 1.65 13.69 8.77
C LEU A 142 0.32 14.47 8.81
N HIS A 143 -0.40 14.44 9.93
CA HIS A 143 -1.66 15.20 10.11
C HIS A 143 -1.43 16.70 9.91
N ARG A 144 -0.44 17.26 10.61
CA ARG A 144 -0.06 18.68 10.53
C ARG A 144 0.30 19.09 9.11
N VAL A 145 1.24 18.40 8.47
CA VAL A 145 1.69 18.77 7.10
C VAL A 145 0.59 18.56 6.05
N THR A 146 -0.35 17.65 6.29
CA THR A 146 -1.51 17.47 5.41
C THR A 146 -2.49 18.64 5.53
N LEU A 147 -2.73 19.16 6.74
CA LEU A 147 -3.54 20.39 6.93
C LEU A 147 -2.89 21.59 6.24
N GLU A 148 -1.59 21.79 6.43
CA GLU A 148 -0.83 22.86 5.77
C GLU A 148 -0.94 22.74 4.24
N LEU A 149 -0.82 21.53 3.70
CA LEU A 149 -0.98 21.28 2.27
C LEU A 149 -2.40 21.61 1.77
N ILE A 150 -3.44 21.20 2.51
CA ILE A 150 -4.85 21.51 2.18
C ILE A 150 -5.06 23.03 2.16
N GLN A 151 -4.59 23.74 3.18
CA GLN A 151 -4.71 25.20 3.29
C GLN A 151 -4.01 25.91 2.12
N ASN A 152 -2.76 25.54 1.84
CA ASN A 152 -1.98 26.12 0.74
C ASN A 152 -2.63 25.84 -0.63
N TYR A 153 -3.12 24.62 -0.85
CA TYR A 153 -3.83 24.29 -2.09
C TYR A 153 -5.13 25.08 -2.22
N THR A 154 -5.88 25.21 -1.13
CA THR A 154 -7.16 25.96 -1.10
C THR A 154 -6.93 27.44 -1.39
N GLN A 155 -5.93 28.05 -0.76
CA GLN A 155 -5.57 29.45 -1.01
C GLN A 155 -5.16 29.68 -2.47
N LYS A 156 -4.40 28.73 -3.06
CA LYS A 156 -3.91 28.85 -4.45
C LYS A 156 -4.99 28.62 -5.50
N ASN A 157 -5.90 27.67 -5.28
CA ASN A 157 -6.83 27.19 -6.32
C ASN A 157 -8.30 27.55 -6.04
N GLY A 158 -8.61 28.12 -4.87
CA GLY A 158 -9.98 28.47 -4.48
C GLY A 158 -10.88 27.27 -4.16
N VAL A 159 -10.33 26.07 -4.04
CA VAL A 159 -11.07 24.82 -3.81
C VAL A 159 -10.36 23.94 -2.79
N ILE A 160 -11.13 23.29 -1.92
CA ILE A 160 -10.61 22.34 -0.92
C ILE A 160 -10.31 21.01 -1.64
N PRO A 161 -9.05 20.53 -1.63
CA PRO A 161 -8.72 19.29 -2.31
C PRO A 161 -9.22 18.08 -1.52
N LYS A 162 -9.53 17.00 -2.24
CA LYS A 162 -9.67 15.67 -1.65
C LYS A 162 -8.29 15.06 -1.42
N ILE A 163 -8.12 14.33 -0.33
CA ILE A 163 -6.85 13.65 -0.01
C ILE A 163 -6.97 12.15 -0.25
N ARG A 164 -6.05 11.63 -1.06
CA ARG A 164 -5.82 10.21 -1.28
C ARG A 164 -4.50 9.81 -0.66
N LEU A 165 -4.50 8.76 0.15
CA LEU A 165 -3.29 8.19 0.73
C LEU A 165 -2.98 6.85 0.07
N ILE A 166 -1.75 6.66 -0.39
CA ILE A 166 -1.23 5.34 -0.77
C ILE A 166 -0.15 4.98 0.23
N THR A 167 -0.27 3.82 0.85
CA THR A 167 0.69 3.39 1.87
C THR A 167 1.28 2.04 1.52
N HIS A 168 2.52 1.83 1.92
CA HIS A 168 3.14 0.51 1.87
C HIS A 168 3.54 0.06 3.27
N SER A 169 3.30 -1.21 3.59
CA SER A 169 3.76 -1.82 4.85
C SER A 169 3.29 -1.01 6.07
N HIS A 170 4.20 -0.72 7.01
CA HIS A 170 3.92 0.11 8.18
C HIS A 170 3.58 1.57 7.91
N GLY A 171 3.75 2.08 6.69
CA GLY A 171 3.18 3.36 6.29
C GLY A 171 1.65 3.39 6.48
N GLY A 172 1.00 2.24 6.31
CA GLY A 172 -0.43 2.08 6.61
C GLY A 172 -0.74 2.29 8.08
N ASN A 173 0.11 1.81 8.99
CA ASN A 173 -0.05 2.04 10.41
C ASN A 173 0.19 3.50 10.81
N VAL A 174 1.05 4.24 10.09
CA VAL A 174 1.17 5.69 10.27
C VAL A 174 -0.15 6.38 9.91
N ALA A 175 -0.71 6.06 8.73
CA ALA A 175 -2.00 6.60 8.30
C ALA A 175 -3.15 6.24 9.27
N LEU A 176 -3.22 5.01 9.77
CA LEU A 176 -4.24 4.59 10.74
C LEU A 176 -4.08 5.30 12.10
N ASN A 177 -2.85 5.52 12.59
CA ASN A 177 -2.65 6.29 13.83
C ASN A 177 -3.07 7.76 13.67
N MET A 178 -3.09 8.28 12.44
CA MET A 178 -3.53 9.65 12.16
C MET A 178 -4.98 9.87 12.58
N THR A 179 -5.83 8.83 12.53
CA THR A 179 -7.22 8.87 13.02
C THR A 179 -7.32 9.30 14.47
N LYS A 180 -6.41 8.84 15.34
CA LYS A 180 -6.40 9.25 16.74
C LYS A 180 -6.08 10.74 16.88
N ILE A 181 -5.10 11.23 16.12
CA ILE A 181 -4.73 12.66 16.12
C ILE A 181 -5.89 13.50 15.58
N ASN A 182 -6.50 13.05 14.49
CA ASN A 182 -7.63 13.72 13.85
C ASN A 182 -8.83 13.85 14.79
N LYS A 183 -9.13 12.83 15.60
CA LYS A 183 -10.18 12.89 16.63
C LYS A 183 -9.93 13.96 17.69
N GLN A 184 -8.67 14.22 18.02
CA GLN A 184 -8.27 15.17 19.07
C GLN A 184 -8.04 16.60 18.54
N SER A 185 -7.80 16.76 17.24
CA SER A 185 -7.59 18.05 16.59
C SER A 185 -8.87 18.88 16.49
N GLN A 186 -8.77 20.21 16.53
CA GLN A 186 -9.87 21.11 16.16
C GLN A 186 -10.10 21.06 14.65
N ASP A 187 -9.01 21.12 13.87
CA ASP A 187 -9.03 20.98 12.42
C ASP A 187 -9.11 19.50 12.02
N LYS A 188 -10.26 19.10 11.48
CA LYS A 188 -10.49 17.73 11.00
C LYS A 188 -10.07 17.59 9.54
N ILE A 189 -9.41 16.49 9.23
CA ILE A 189 -9.12 16.04 7.86
C ILE A 189 -10.09 14.90 7.50
N SER A 190 -10.69 14.98 6.32
CA SER A 190 -11.32 13.83 5.66
C SER A 190 -10.35 13.23 4.64
N ILE A 191 -10.20 11.90 4.66
CA ILE A 191 -9.42 11.16 3.68
C ILE A 191 -10.41 10.46 2.75
N TYR A 192 -10.48 10.97 1.53
CA TYR A 192 -11.35 10.46 0.47
C TYR A 192 -11.03 8.99 0.14
N GLU A 193 -9.75 8.63 0.07
CA GLU A 193 -9.34 7.26 -0.27
C GLU A 193 -8.04 6.87 0.43
N LEU A 194 -8.04 5.71 1.11
CA LEU A 194 -6.85 5.09 1.69
C LEU A 194 -6.55 3.76 1.01
N ILE A 195 -5.38 3.65 0.37
CA ILE A 195 -4.90 2.43 -0.28
C ILE A 195 -3.77 1.82 0.54
N LEU A 196 -4.04 0.69 1.18
CA LEU A 196 -3.10 -0.06 2.02
C LEU A 196 -2.45 -1.18 1.20
N LEU A 197 -1.17 -1.03 0.86
CA LEU A 197 -0.40 -2.05 0.15
C LEU A 197 0.42 -2.86 1.15
N ALA A 198 0.03 -4.13 1.38
CA ALA A 198 0.70 -5.03 2.32
C ALA A 198 0.83 -4.47 3.74
N CYS A 199 -0.19 -3.77 4.24
CA CYS A 199 -0.19 -3.22 5.60
C CYS A 199 -0.35 -4.35 6.63
N PRO A 200 0.59 -4.51 7.59
CA PRO A 200 0.38 -5.41 8.72
C PRO A 200 -0.78 -4.89 9.58
N VAL A 201 -1.82 -5.69 9.76
CA VAL A 201 -3.01 -5.32 10.54
C VAL A 201 -2.70 -5.53 12.02
N GLN A 202 -2.46 -4.42 12.72
CA GLN A 202 -2.16 -4.43 14.14
C GLN A 202 -3.45 -4.31 14.95
N GLN A 203 -3.62 -5.14 15.98
CA GLN A 203 -4.81 -5.12 16.85
C GLN A 203 -5.08 -3.72 17.43
N LYS A 204 -4.01 -2.97 17.73
CA LYS A 204 -4.10 -1.60 18.27
C LYS A 204 -4.63 -0.57 17.30
N THR A 205 -4.49 -0.77 15.99
CA THR A 205 -4.84 0.21 14.95
C THR A 205 -5.94 -0.29 14.02
N ALA A 206 -6.27 -1.59 14.06
CA ALA A 206 -7.25 -2.21 13.16
C ALA A 206 -8.60 -1.49 13.17
N HIS A 207 -9.09 -1.14 14.36
CA HIS A 207 -10.37 -0.45 14.53
C HIS A 207 -10.38 0.98 13.95
N PHE A 208 -9.23 1.60 13.68
CA PHE A 208 -9.20 2.94 13.09
C PHE A 208 -9.70 2.96 11.63
N VAL A 209 -9.77 1.79 10.97
CA VAL A 209 -10.23 1.71 9.58
C VAL A 209 -11.71 1.99 9.41
N SER A 210 -12.53 1.73 10.43
CA SER A 210 -13.99 1.98 10.41
C SER A 210 -14.39 3.36 10.91
N GLU A 211 -13.43 4.16 11.38
CA GLU A 211 -13.68 5.49 11.91
C GLU A 211 -14.05 6.51 10.81
N GLY A 212 -14.67 7.62 11.23
CA GLY A 212 -15.19 8.66 10.32
C GLY A 212 -14.14 9.43 9.50
N MET A 213 -12.84 9.17 9.67
CA MET A 213 -11.78 9.86 8.93
C MET A 213 -11.63 9.38 7.49
N PHE A 214 -11.92 8.10 7.23
CA PHE A 214 -11.78 7.51 5.91
C PHE A 214 -13.16 7.36 5.26
N GLU A 215 -13.29 7.83 4.01
CA GLU A 215 -14.49 7.63 3.20
C GLU A 215 -14.43 6.25 2.52
N LYS A 216 -13.28 5.89 1.95
CA LYS A 216 -13.05 4.59 1.30
C LYS A 216 -11.68 4.02 1.64
N VAL A 217 -11.62 2.72 1.92
CA VAL A 217 -10.37 2.00 2.21
C VAL A 217 -10.20 0.77 1.33
N TYR A 218 -9.04 0.64 0.69
CA TYR A 218 -8.60 -0.59 0.03
C TYR A 218 -7.50 -1.26 0.84
N SER A 219 -7.67 -2.53 1.17
CA SER A 219 -6.61 -3.35 1.77
C SER A 219 -6.15 -4.43 0.80
N LEU A 220 -5.00 -4.21 0.17
CA LEU A 220 -4.41 -5.16 -0.77
C LEU A 220 -3.34 -5.98 -0.05
N TYR A 221 -3.57 -7.29 0.08
CA TYR A 221 -2.68 -8.19 0.82
C TYR A 221 -2.27 -9.40 -0.02
N SER A 222 -1.28 -10.15 0.43
CA SER A 222 -0.84 -11.37 -0.24
C SER A 222 -0.64 -12.50 0.77
N GLU A 223 -0.99 -13.73 0.37
CA GLU A 223 -0.96 -14.91 1.22
C GLU A 223 0.46 -15.36 1.59
N LEU A 224 1.42 -15.16 0.69
CA LEU A 224 2.84 -15.50 0.93
C LEU A 224 3.64 -14.30 1.45
N ASP A 225 2.99 -13.16 1.66
CA ASP A 225 3.64 -12.05 2.33
C ASP A 225 3.74 -12.36 3.83
N MET A 226 4.90 -12.85 4.23
CA MET A 226 5.20 -13.14 5.62
C MET A 226 5.58 -11.88 6.40
N LEU A 227 6.18 -10.87 5.76
CA LEU A 227 6.56 -9.63 6.43
C LEU A 227 5.34 -8.88 6.98
N GLN A 228 4.19 -9.03 6.33
CA GLN A 228 2.91 -8.51 6.82
C GLN A 228 2.45 -9.15 8.15
N ILE A 229 2.88 -10.38 8.46
CA ILE A 229 2.51 -11.09 9.70
C ILE A 229 3.58 -10.96 10.78
N ILE A 230 4.86 -11.02 10.38
CA ILE A 230 6.00 -11.15 11.31
C ILE A 230 6.20 -9.92 12.22
N ASP A 231 5.46 -8.83 12.01
CA ASP A 231 5.49 -7.65 12.88
C ASP A 231 5.12 -8.00 14.34
N PRO A 232 6.09 -7.97 15.27
CA PRO A 232 5.89 -8.47 16.61
C PRO A 232 5.18 -7.44 17.48
N GLN A 233 3.85 -7.53 17.55
CA GLN A 233 3.02 -6.61 18.34
C GLN A 233 3.17 -6.82 19.86
N GLY A 234 3.50 -8.04 20.27
CA GLY A 234 3.52 -8.48 21.67
C GLY A 234 4.85 -8.33 22.41
N LEU A 235 5.96 -7.97 21.74
CA LEU A 235 7.28 -7.86 22.38
C LEU A 235 7.47 -6.59 23.22
N HIS A 236 6.53 -5.65 23.14
CA HIS A 236 6.52 -4.51 24.03
C HIS A 236 6.04 -4.98 25.42
N LYS A 237 6.88 -4.80 26.45
CA LYS A 237 6.54 -5.15 27.84
C LYS A 237 5.25 -4.43 28.26
N PHE A 238 4.11 -5.11 28.17
CA PHE A 238 2.86 -4.57 28.69
C PHE A 238 2.78 -4.92 30.18
N LYS A 239 2.45 -3.92 31.00
CA LYS A 239 2.18 -4.11 32.43
C LYS A 239 0.92 -4.94 32.69
N ASN A 240 0.06 -5.10 31.68
CA ASN A 240 -1.23 -5.78 31.80
C ASN A 240 -1.15 -7.18 31.17
N LYS A 241 -1.62 -8.20 31.91
CA LYS A 241 -1.60 -9.64 31.57
C LYS A 241 -2.46 -10.05 30.35
N GLU A 242 -2.86 -9.11 29.50
CA GLU A 242 -3.67 -9.43 28.31
C GLU A 242 -2.83 -10.21 27.28
N LYS A 243 -3.29 -11.41 26.92
CA LYS A 243 -2.71 -12.21 25.84
C LYS A 243 -3.01 -11.52 24.51
N LYS A 244 -2.05 -10.75 23.98
CA LYS A 244 -2.12 -10.22 22.62
C LYS A 244 -1.44 -11.19 21.65
N PRO A 245 -1.94 -11.30 20.40
CA PRO A 245 -1.26 -12.10 19.39
C PRO A 245 0.16 -11.56 19.19
N LEU A 246 1.12 -12.48 19.08
CA LEU A 246 2.50 -12.11 18.83
C LEU A 246 2.68 -11.47 17.46
N PHE A 247 1.80 -11.77 16.51
CA PHE A 247 1.92 -11.43 15.10
C PHE A 247 0.74 -10.59 14.61
N SER A 248 0.97 -9.85 13.53
CA SER A 248 -0.05 -9.10 12.81
C SER A 248 -0.92 -9.98 11.93
N GLU A 249 -2.14 -9.51 11.70
CA GLU A 249 -3.05 -10.13 10.74
C GLU A 249 -2.82 -9.54 9.35
N ARG A 250 -3.32 -10.24 8.32
CA ARG A 250 -3.31 -9.75 6.93
C ARG A 250 -4.56 -8.97 6.56
N MET A 251 -5.63 -9.17 7.32
CA MET A 251 -6.97 -8.70 7.01
C MET A 251 -7.53 -7.96 8.22
N PHE A 252 -8.34 -6.95 7.96
CA PHE A 252 -9.18 -6.31 8.95
C PHE A 252 -10.46 -7.12 9.15
N ALA A 253 -11.17 -6.84 10.25
CA ALA A 253 -12.56 -7.25 10.37
C ALA A 253 -13.38 -6.70 9.17
N PRO A 254 -14.42 -7.42 8.72
CA PRO A 254 -15.35 -6.90 7.71
C PRO A 254 -16.00 -5.60 8.21
N GLU A 255 -15.94 -4.55 7.40
CA GLU A 255 -16.49 -3.22 7.67
C GLU A 255 -17.05 -2.63 6.37
N GLU A 256 -18.05 -1.74 6.45
CA GLU A 256 -18.73 -1.19 5.27
C GLU A 256 -17.77 -0.44 4.32
N LYS A 257 -16.80 0.29 4.89
CA LYS A 257 -15.91 1.18 4.14
C LYS A 257 -14.66 0.51 3.59
N ILE A 258 -14.43 -0.77 3.93
CA ILE A 258 -13.20 -1.46 3.57
C ILE A 258 -13.43 -2.54 2.50
N THR A 259 -12.75 -2.36 1.37
CA THR A 259 -12.64 -3.36 0.32
C THR A 259 -11.29 -4.06 0.44
N GLN A 260 -11.31 -5.31 0.88
CA GLN A 260 -10.10 -6.10 1.06
C GLN A 260 -9.89 -7.06 -0.11
N ALA A 261 -8.70 -7.13 -0.66
CA ALA A 261 -8.41 -8.00 -1.80
C ALA A 261 -7.08 -8.74 -1.61
N LYS A 262 -7.18 -10.08 -1.63
CA LYS A 262 -6.01 -10.96 -1.80
C LYS A 262 -5.49 -10.80 -3.21
N ILE A 263 -4.22 -10.43 -3.36
CA ILE A 263 -3.57 -10.25 -4.65
C ILE A 263 -2.75 -11.48 -5.04
N ARG A 264 -3.05 -11.99 -6.23
CA ARG A 264 -2.21 -12.95 -6.96
C ARG A 264 -1.90 -12.39 -8.34
N ILE A 265 -0.68 -12.56 -8.81
CA ILE A 265 -0.24 -12.24 -10.18
C ILE A 265 0.16 -13.54 -10.86
N ASN A 266 -0.55 -13.91 -11.93
CA ASN A 266 -0.32 -15.12 -12.73
C ASN A 266 -0.43 -16.39 -11.88
N GLY A 267 -1.48 -16.45 -11.06
CA GLY A 267 -1.70 -17.54 -10.11
C GLY A 267 -0.75 -17.56 -8.90
N ARG A 268 0.27 -16.69 -8.86
CA ARG A 268 1.25 -16.65 -7.76
C ARG A 268 0.95 -15.51 -6.79
N SER A 269 0.98 -15.80 -5.50
CA SER A 269 1.00 -14.77 -4.46
C SER A 269 2.28 -13.93 -4.56
N ILE A 270 2.16 -12.61 -4.42
CA ILE A 270 3.29 -11.69 -4.54
C ILE A 270 3.99 -11.46 -3.20
N MET A 271 5.28 -11.15 -3.21
CA MET A 271 6.06 -10.83 -2.02
C MET A 271 5.83 -9.38 -1.58
N HIS A 272 6.16 -9.06 -0.33
CA HIS A 272 6.00 -7.72 0.26
C HIS A 272 6.53 -6.57 -0.60
N ILE A 273 7.72 -6.76 -1.18
CA ILE A 273 8.40 -5.75 -1.99
C ILE A 273 7.79 -5.63 -3.39
N GLU A 274 7.07 -6.63 -3.87
CA GLU A 274 6.49 -6.60 -5.21
C GLU A 274 5.39 -5.55 -5.33
N PHE A 275 4.70 -5.22 -4.24
CA PHE A 275 3.70 -4.15 -4.16
C PHE A 275 4.23 -2.75 -4.51
N ILE A 276 5.55 -2.54 -4.42
CA ILE A 276 6.19 -1.24 -4.71
C ILE A 276 7.06 -1.29 -5.97
N THR A 277 6.90 -2.33 -6.79
CA THR A 277 7.57 -2.41 -8.09
C THR A 277 6.81 -1.62 -9.15
N GLU A 278 7.51 -1.15 -10.18
CA GLU A 278 6.89 -0.55 -11.36
C GLU A 278 5.86 -1.49 -12.01
N ARG A 279 6.12 -2.81 -11.97
CA ARG A 279 5.18 -3.81 -12.48
C ARG A 279 3.85 -3.76 -11.75
N PHE A 280 3.87 -3.66 -10.42
CA PHE A 280 2.65 -3.58 -9.63
C PHE A 280 1.97 -2.22 -9.78
N ALA A 281 2.73 -1.13 -9.82
CA ALA A 281 2.22 0.21 -10.06
C ALA A 281 1.40 0.29 -11.37
N LYS A 282 1.87 -0.38 -12.44
CA LYS A 282 1.12 -0.50 -13.70
C LYS A 282 -0.22 -1.24 -13.58
N LEU A 283 -0.37 -2.12 -12.59
CA LEU A 283 -1.58 -2.90 -12.37
C LEU A 283 -2.55 -2.23 -11.41
N LEU A 284 -2.04 -1.41 -10.48
CA LEU A 284 -2.82 -0.84 -9.38
C LEU A 284 -4.08 -0.07 -9.84
N PRO A 285 -4.05 0.80 -10.87
CA PRO A 285 -5.27 1.48 -11.30
C PRO A 285 -6.38 0.54 -11.78
N ASN A 286 -6.02 -0.52 -12.52
CA ASN A 286 -6.99 -1.53 -12.99
C ASN A 286 -7.51 -2.38 -11.83
N ILE A 287 -6.64 -2.71 -10.87
CA ILE A 287 -7.06 -3.39 -9.63
C ILE A 287 -8.13 -2.56 -8.94
N LEU A 288 -7.86 -1.28 -8.70
CA LEU A 288 -8.78 -0.41 -7.97
C LEU A 288 -10.08 -0.20 -8.75
N TYR A 289 -10.02 -0.04 -10.08
CA TYR A 289 -11.22 0.04 -10.93
C TYR A 289 -12.11 -1.19 -10.78
N GLU A 290 -11.53 -2.40 -10.78
CA GLU A 290 -12.29 -3.64 -10.62
C GLU A 290 -12.92 -3.75 -9.22
N LEU A 291 -12.22 -3.28 -8.19
CA LEU A 291 -12.76 -3.20 -6.83
C LEU A 291 -13.89 -2.17 -6.75
N ASP A 292 -13.76 -1.01 -7.40
CA ASP A 292 -14.82 -0.01 -7.53
C ASP A 292 -16.09 -0.61 -8.20
N GLN A 293 -15.92 -1.38 -9.27
CA GLN A 293 -17.04 -2.05 -9.94
C GLN A 293 -17.72 -3.09 -9.05
N TRP A 294 -16.95 -3.85 -8.27
CA TRP A 294 -17.50 -4.79 -7.30
C TRP A 294 -18.33 -4.09 -6.22
N ASP A 295 -17.82 -3.00 -5.65
CA ASP A 295 -18.55 -2.24 -4.63
C ASP A 295 -19.87 -1.68 -5.20
N GLN A 296 -19.85 -1.18 -6.44
CA GLN A 296 -21.06 -0.69 -7.12
C GLN A 296 -22.08 -1.81 -7.41
N GLN A 297 -21.62 -3.02 -7.73
CA GLN A 297 -22.49 -4.16 -7.97
C GLN A 297 -23.15 -4.62 -6.66
N GLU A 298 -22.39 -4.78 -5.58
CA GLU A 298 -22.92 -5.18 -4.28
C GLU A 298 -23.93 -4.16 -3.73
N ALA A 299 -23.67 -2.87 -3.92
CA ALA A 299 -24.60 -1.81 -3.54
C ALA A 299 -25.94 -1.91 -4.30
N LYS A 300 -25.92 -2.27 -5.59
CA LYS A 300 -27.14 -2.47 -6.40
C LYS A 300 -27.92 -3.71 -5.99
N GLU A 301 -27.23 -4.76 -5.59
CA GLU A 301 -27.84 -6.01 -5.15
C GLU A 301 -28.43 -5.91 -3.73
N ALA A 302 -28.32 -4.75 -3.05
CA ALA A 302 -28.70 -4.52 -1.65
C ALA A 302 -28.18 -5.62 -0.70
N THR A 303 -27.12 -6.30 -1.13
CA THR A 303 -26.62 -7.49 -0.47
C THR A 303 -25.38 -7.05 0.28
N ILE A 304 -25.56 -6.63 1.54
CA ILE A 304 -24.44 -6.45 2.47
C ILE A 304 -23.97 -7.86 2.87
N THR A 305 -23.33 -8.56 1.93
CA THR A 305 -22.59 -9.74 2.30
C THR A 305 -21.20 -9.31 2.73
N ASN A 306 -20.89 -9.51 4.01
CA ASN A 306 -19.52 -9.50 4.57
C ASN A 306 -18.64 -10.63 3.99
N LYS A 307 -18.78 -10.92 2.69
CA LYS A 307 -18.02 -11.96 1.98
C LYS A 307 -16.63 -11.43 1.69
N ARG A 308 -15.64 -12.31 1.85
CA ARG A 308 -14.24 -11.99 1.55
C ARG A 308 -14.07 -11.85 0.03
N LYS A 309 -13.63 -10.68 -0.43
CA LYS A 309 -13.28 -10.44 -1.83
C LYS A 309 -11.86 -10.97 -2.10
N CYS A 310 -11.69 -11.73 -3.18
CA CYS A 310 -10.39 -12.30 -3.55
C CYS A 310 -10.10 -12.03 -5.02
N LEU A 311 -9.14 -11.14 -5.28
CA LEU A 311 -8.85 -10.69 -6.63
C LEU A 311 -7.63 -11.41 -7.21
N SER A 312 -7.88 -12.39 -8.08
CA SER A 312 -6.81 -13.11 -8.78
C SER A 312 -6.51 -12.46 -10.14
N ILE A 313 -5.38 -11.76 -10.22
CA ILE A 313 -4.96 -11.03 -11.42
C ILE A 313 -4.15 -11.98 -12.30
N ASN A 314 -4.60 -12.17 -13.55
CA ASN A 314 -3.84 -12.92 -14.55
C ASN A 314 -3.28 -11.94 -15.57
N VAL A 315 -2.01 -11.59 -15.39
CA VAL A 315 -1.25 -10.78 -16.33
C VAL A 315 -0.76 -11.71 -17.45
N ASP A 316 -1.49 -11.73 -18.57
CA ASP A 316 -1.15 -12.53 -19.73
C ASP A 316 0.30 -12.26 -20.17
N LYS A 317 1.17 -13.27 -20.03
CA LYS A 317 2.59 -13.17 -20.40
C LYS A 317 2.78 -12.74 -21.85
N LYS A 318 1.81 -13.03 -22.73
CA LYS A 318 1.87 -12.76 -24.17
C LYS A 318 1.70 -11.27 -24.54
N ASN A 319 1.15 -10.41 -23.67
CA ASN A 319 0.90 -8.99 -23.98
C ASN A 319 1.81 -8.00 -23.26
N THR A 320 2.65 -8.46 -22.33
CA THR A 320 3.79 -7.69 -21.83
C THR A 320 4.93 -7.75 -22.85
N VAL A 321 4.89 -6.86 -23.85
CA VAL A 321 6.08 -6.51 -24.65
C VAL A 321 7.08 -5.84 -23.70
N PHE A 322 7.91 -6.65 -23.04
CA PHE A 322 9.14 -6.16 -22.46
C PHE A 322 10.12 -5.96 -23.61
N ASN A 323 10.31 -4.71 -24.03
CA ASN A 323 11.48 -4.32 -24.82
C ASN A 323 12.74 -4.56 -23.97
N LYS A 324 13.24 -5.80 -23.96
CA LYS A 324 14.55 -6.16 -23.44
C LYS A 324 15.58 -5.94 -24.55
N LYS A 325 15.92 -4.68 -24.84
CA LYS A 325 17.24 -4.38 -25.41
C LYS A 325 18.20 -4.36 -24.24
N TYR A 326 19.10 -5.34 -24.20
CA TYR A 326 20.46 -5.38 -23.64
C TYR A 326 20.82 -6.85 -23.34
N LEU A 327 21.21 -7.56 -24.40
CA LEU A 327 22.05 -8.74 -24.33
C LEU A 327 23.44 -8.30 -24.77
N VAL A 328 24.33 -8.02 -23.80
CA VAL A 328 25.76 -7.96 -24.09
C VAL A 328 26.24 -9.40 -24.21
N LYS A 329 26.53 -9.83 -25.43
CA LYS A 329 27.27 -11.07 -25.72
C LYS A 329 28.68 -10.92 -25.14
N ARG A 330 29.06 -11.73 -24.15
CA ARG A 330 30.45 -12.14 -23.98
C ARG A 330 30.59 -13.57 -24.49
N LYS A 331 31.34 -13.71 -25.58
CA LYS A 331 31.88 -14.98 -26.07
C LYS A 331 32.98 -15.41 -25.10
N THR A 332 32.84 -16.57 -24.47
CA THR A 332 34.00 -17.34 -24.02
C THR A 332 34.38 -18.28 -25.17
N LYS A 333 35.53 -18.02 -25.80
CA LYS A 333 36.27 -19.05 -26.54
C LYS A 333 37.19 -19.72 -25.52
N TYR A 334 36.99 -21.01 -25.28
CA TYR A 334 38.07 -21.88 -24.85
C TYR A 334 38.84 -22.27 -26.10
N ASN A 335 40.15 -22.01 -26.09
CA ASN A 335 41.15 -22.77 -26.83
C ASN A 335 42.12 -23.31 -25.78
#